data_AF-A0A959NA76-F1
#
_entry.id   AF-A0A959NA76-F1
#
_cell.length_a   1.000
_cell.length_b   1.000
_cell.length_c   1.000
_cell.angle_alpha   90.00
_cell.angle_beta   90.00
_cell.angle_gamma   90.00
#
_symmetry.space_group_name_H-M   'P 1'
#
loop_
_entity.id
_entity.type
_entity.pdbx_description
1 polymer ?
#
loop_
_entity_poly.entity_id
_entity_poly.type
_entity_poly.pdbx_seq_one_letter_code
_entity_poly.pdbx_strand_id
1 'polypeptide(L)'
;SSVGKKEEEYRKITYNLTLNFAKTLHNIHAERSRSMNKSLDSARDERVGLTFMYVSGTGTDSTEKGKSMWARIKGKTENDLLNLGFKDAYMFRPGYIQPIKGLKNTYTIYKFLSSFYPIFEKLFPKYVISLEELGKSMINVTLNGYEKKVLENVDIRITATN
;
A
#
# COMPACT_ATOMS: atom_id res chain seq x y z
N SER A 1 -5.88 -4.40 -11.59
CA SER A 1 -5.00 -4.43 -12.77
C SER A 1 -5.37 -3.27 -13.71
N SER A 2 -4.38 -2.65 -14.38
CA SER A 2 -4.59 -1.65 -15.44
C SER A 2 -4.76 -2.26 -16.84
N VAL A 3 -4.47 -3.56 -16.98
CA VAL A 3 -4.53 -4.29 -18.26
C VAL A 3 -5.94 -4.18 -18.87
N GLY A 4 -6.00 -3.73 -20.12
CA GLY A 4 -7.24 -3.59 -20.88
C GLY A 4 -8.11 -2.39 -20.53
N LYS A 5 -7.67 -1.49 -19.63
CA LYS A 5 -8.47 -0.35 -19.17
C LYS A 5 -8.09 0.96 -19.86
N LYS A 6 -9.09 1.79 -20.15
CA LYS A 6 -8.89 3.20 -20.53
C LYS A 6 -8.46 4.02 -19.31
N GLU A 7 -7.76 5.13 -19.54
CA GLU A 7 -7.25 6.02 -18.48
C GLU A 7 -8.33 6.43 -17.48
N GLU A 8 -9.48 6.90 -17.97
CA GLU A 8 -10.57 7.36 -17.12
C GLU A 8 -11.17 6.24 -16.26
N GLU A 9 -11.33 5.05 -16.84
CA GLU A 9 -11.81 3.88 -16.09
C GLU A 9 -10.81 3.49 -15.00
N TYR A 10 -9.51 3.46 -15.35
CA TYR A 10 -8.45 3.15 -14.41
C TYR A 10 -8.36 4.17 -13.28
N ARG A 11 -8.55 5.46 -13.60
CA ARG A 11 -8.62 6.55 -12.64
C ARG A 11 -9.78 6.39 -11.67
N LYS A 12 -10.96 6.01 -12.16
CA LYS A 12 -12.14 5.80 -11.30
C LYS A 12 -11.89 4.71 -10.25
N ILE A 13 -11.35 3.57 -10.65
CA ILE A 13 -11.15 2.43 -9.75
C ILE A 13 -9.90 2.56 -8.86
N THR A 14 -8.90 3.34 -9.27
CA THR A 14 -7.61 3.44 -8.57
C THR A 14 -7.47 4.71 -7.75
N TYR A 15 -7.85 5.86 -8.32
CA TYR A 15 -7.69 7.15 -7.67
C TYR A 15 -8.99 7.59 -7.00
N ASN A 16 -10.10 7.70 -7.74
CA ASN A 16 -11.35 8.24 -7.19
C ASN A 16 -11.88 7.37 -6.05
N LEU A 17 -11.97 6.05 -6.26
CA LEU A 17 -12.46 5.12 -5.24
C LEU A 17 -11.62 5.19 -3.97
N THR A 18 -10.30 5.10 -4.11
CA THR A 18 -9.37 5.09 -2.98
C THR A 18 -9.38 6.41 -2.23
N LEU A 19 -9.31 7.56 -2.92
CA LEU A 19 -9.28 8.86 -2.25
C LEU A 19 -10.62 9.20 -1.59
N ASN A 20 -11.74 8.83 -2.19
CA ASN A 20 -13.05 9.02 -1.55
C ASN A 20 -13.15 8.19 -0.27
N PHE A 21 -12.76 6.91 -0.32
CA PHE A 21 -12.72 6.07 0.88
C PHE A 21 -11.81 6.66 1.97
N ALA A 22 -10.59 7.04 1.61
CA ALA A 22 -9.63 7.60 2.55
C ALA A 22 -10.12 8.92 3.18
N LYS A 23 -10.70 9.82 2.38
CA LYS A 23 -11.28 11.09 2.86
C LYS A 23 -12.44 10.85 3.81
N THR A 24 -13.37 9.96 3.46
CA THR A 24 -14.50 9.62 4.32
C THR A 24 -14.01 9.06 5.65
N LEU A 25 -13.05 8.13 5.62
CA LEU A 25 -12.48 7.55 6.83
C LEU A 25 -11.78 8.60 7.71
N HIS A 26 -10.96 9.46 7.10
CA HIS A 26 -10.26 10.53 7.79
C HIS A 26 -11.24 11.51 8.46
N ASN A 27 -12.30 11.92 7.76
CA ASN A 27 -13.29 12.86 8.27
C ASN A 27 -14.08 12.27 9.45
N ILE A 28 -14.56 11.03 9.33
CA ILE A 28 -15.28 10.33 10.41
C ILE A 28 -14.40 10.23 11.66
N HIS A 29 -13.12 9.89 11.48
CA HIS A 29 -12.18 9.83 12.59
C HIS A 29 -11.97 11.21 13.22
N ALA A 30 -11.76 12.26 12.42
CA ALA A 30 -11.57 13.62 12.92
C ALA A 30 -12.79 14.15 13.69
N GLU A 31 -14.01 13.85 13.22
CA GLU A 31 -15.26 14.21 13.90
C GLU A 31 -15.42 13.47 15.23
N ARG A 32 -15.17 12.16 15.26
CA ARG A 32 -15.21 11.37 16.49
C ARG A 32 -14.21 11.88 17.52
N SER A 33 -12.99 12.17 17.09
CA SER A 33 -11.94 12.74 17.96
C SER A 33 -12.34 14.12 18.51
N ARG A 34 -12.99 14.98 17.69
CA ARG A 34 -13.51 16.28 18.16
C ARG A 34 -14.68 16.15 19.15
N SER A 35 -15.56 15.18 18.95
CA SER A 35 -16.73 14.98 19.83
C SER A 35 -16.35 14.43 21.21
N MET A 36 -15.30 13.60 21.30
CA MET A 36 -14.84 13.03 22.58
C MET A 36 -14.06 14.03 23.43
N ASN A 37 -13.46 15.07 22.84
CA ASN A 37 -12.76 16.14 23.56
C ASN A 37 -13.65 16.98 24.50
N LYS A 38 -14.96 16.71 24.57
CA LYS A 38 -15.90 17.40 25.44
C LYS A 38 -16.22 16.67 26.75
N SER A 39 -15.77 15.42 26.93
CA SER A 39 -16.10 14.60 28.10
C SER A 39 -14.89 13.82 28.65
N LEU A 40 -14.22 14.42 29.65
CA LEU A 40 -13.48 13.80 30.76
C LEU A 40 -12.33 12.79 30.53
N ASP A 41 -11.30 13.00 31.35
CA ASP A 41 -10.24 12.10 31.84
C ASP A 41 -9.05 11.74 30.92
N SER A 42 -7.99 12.51 31.16
CA SER A 42 -6.63 12.54 30.61
C SER A 42 -5.75 11.29 30.85
N ALA A 43 -6.30 10.13 31.19
CA ALA A 43 -5.51 8.96 31.59
C ALA A 43 -5.42 7.83 30.54
N ARG A 44 -6.18 7.92 29.44
CA ARG A 44 -6.04 7.06 28.24
C ARG A 44 -6.23 7.85 26.95
N ASP A 45 -5.61 9.02 26.87
CA ASP A 45 -5.51 9.81 25.62
C ASP A 45 -4.52 9.16 24.64
N GLU A 46 -4.73 7.87 24.35
CA GLU A 46 -4.23 7.26 23.14
C GLU A 46 -5.10 7.83 22.01
N ARG A 47 -4.73 9.02 21.52
CA ARG A 47 -5.16 9.50 20.21
C ARG A 47 -4.83 8.40 19.22
N VAL A 48 -5.77 7.51 18.92
CA VAL A 48 -5.59 6.43 17.95
C VAL A 48 -5.59 7.07 16.57
N GLY A 49 -4.51 7.79 16.26
CA GLY A 49 -4.30 8.38 14.97
C GLY A 49 -4.27 7.25 13.94
N LEU A 50 -5.09 7.38 12.91
CA LEU A 50 -5.23 6.35 11.89
C LEU A 50 -3.98 6.32 10.99
N THR A 51 -3.51 5.10 10.71
CA THR A 51 -2.48 4.85 9.69
C THR A 51 -3.14 4.29 8.44
N PHE A 52 -2.83 4.87 7.28
CA PHE A 52 -3.37 4.40 6.00
C PHE A 52 -2.30 3.66 5.19
N MET A 53 -2.57 2.42 4.78
CA MET A 53 -1.66 1.66 3.90
C MET A 53 -2.27 1.45 2.53
N TYR A 54 -1.51 1.75 1.48
CA TYR A 54 -1.94 1.58 0.10
C TYR A 54 -0.99 0.66 -0.66
N VAL A 55 -1.55 -0.40 -1.25
CA VAL A 55 -0.78 -1.32 -2.10
C VAL A 55 -0.85 -0.84 -3.54
N SER A 56 0.26 -0.30 -4.03
CA SER A 56 0.44 0.21 -5.37
C SER A 56 1.18 -0.80 -6.25
N GLY A 57 2.46 -0.58 -6.56
CA GLY A 57 3.31 -1.48 -7.33
C GLY A 57 4.62 -0.83 -7.77
N THR A 58 5.65 -1.65 -7.92
CA THR A 58 6.96 -1.22 -8.46
C THR A 58 6.78 -0.48 -9.79
N GLY A 59 7.49 0.64 -9.95
CA GLY A 59 7.40 1.49 -11.15
C GLY A 59 6.28 2.53 -11.13
N THR A 60 5.57 2.68 -10.01
CA THR A 60 4.69 3.83 -9.78
C THR A 60 5.48 5.14 -9.89
N ASP A 61 4.90 6.15 -10.55
CA ASP A 61 5.57 7.40 -10.88
C ASP A 61 5.09 8.56 -10.00
N SER A 62 5.83 8.84 -8.93
CA SER A 62 5.54 9.95 -8.01
C SER A 62 5.65 11.34 -8.64
N THR A 63 6.30 11.48 -9.81
CA THR A 63 6.37 12.78 -10.50
C THR A 63 5.08 13.12 -11.23
N GLU A 64 4.23 12.11 -11.47
CA GLU A 64 2.98 12.23 -12.22
C GLU A 64 3.15 12.72 -13.67
N LYS A 65 4.37 12.66 -14.22
CA LYS A 65 4.72 13.24 -15.54
C LYS A 65 5.15 12.19 -16.59
N GLY A 66 5.31 10.94 -16.18
CA GLY A 66 5.75 9.85 -17.05
C GLY A 66 4.73 9.46 -18.13
N LYS A 67 5.19 8.70 -19.12
CA LYS A 67 4.34 8.27 -20.24
C LYS A 67 3.33 7.17 -19.87
N SER A 68 3.58 6.45 -18.78
CA SER A 68 2.73 5.36 -18.32
C SER A 68 1.55 5.87 -17.50
N MET A 69 0.35 5.84 -18.09
CA MET A 69 -0.89 6.28 -17.44
C MET A 69 -1.10 5.63 -16.06
N TRP A 70 -0.92 4.31 -15.95
CA TRP A 70 -1.18 3.62 -14.69
C TRP A 70 -0.21 4.04 -13.60
N ALA A 71 1.06 4.27 -13.96
CA ALA A 71 2.11 4.65 -13.04
C ALA A 71 1.87 6.08 -12.52
N ARG A 72 1.48 7.01 -13.41
CA ARG A 72 1.10 8.37 -13.02
C ARG A 72 -0.12 8.39 -12.11
N ILE A 73 -1.17 7.64 -12.44
CA ILE A 73 -2.40 7.61 -11.65
C ILE A 73 -2.14 7.04 -10.24
N LYS A 74 -1.39 5.94 -10.14
CA LYS A 74 -0.98 5.42 -8.82
C LYS A 74 -0.09 6.41 -8.08
N GLY A 75 0.84 7.08 -8.78
CA GLY A 75 1.72 8.07 -8.15
C GLY A 75 0.95 9.25 -7.58
N LYS A 76 -0.04 9.73 -8.32
CA LYS A 76 -0.98 10.72 -7.83
C LYS A 76 -1.78 10.24 -6.62
N THR A 77 -2.29 9.01 -6.67
CA THR A 77 -2.99 8.39 -5.51
C THR A 77 -2.09 8.37 -4.28
N GLU A 78 -0.85 7.93 -4.42
CA GLU A 78 0.13 7.88 -3.32
C GLU A 78 0.40 9.28 -2.74
N ASN A 79 0.71 10.25 -3.59
CA ASN A 79 0.98 11.63 -3.18
C ASN A 79 -0.19 12.23 -2.41
N ASP A 80 -1.42 12.06 -2.90
CA ASP A 80 -2.60 12.64 -2.26
C ASP A 80 -2.97 11.92 -0.95
N LEU A 81 -2.68 10.61 -0.82
CA LEU A 81 -2.87 9.87 0.43
C LEU A 81 -1.87 10.30 1.50
N LEU A 82 -0.60 10.50 1.14
CA LEU A 82 0.44 10.98 2.05
C LEU A 82 0.13 12.37 2.59
N ASN A 83 -0.55 13.21 1.80
CA ASN A 83 -0.93 14.57 2.19
C ASN A 83 -2.30 14.66 2.88
N LEU A 84 -3.01 13.56 3.10
CA LEU A 84 -4.39 13.59 3.61
C LEU A 84 -4.51 13.90 5.11
N GLY A 85 -3.40 13.92 5.85
CA GLY A 85 -3.38 14.25 7.27
C GLY A 85 -3.69 13.07 8.21
N PHE A 86 -3.57 11.84 7.73
CA PHE A 86 -3.49 10.67 8.62
C PHE A 86 -2.32 10.81 9.60
N LYS A 87 -2.36 10.09 10.72
CA LYS A 87 -1.21 10.02 11.64
C LYS A 87 0.04 9.54 10.90
N ASP A 88 -0.17 8.54 10.05
CA ASP A 88 0.83 8.04 9.12
C ASP A 88 0.16 7.49 7.86
N ALA A 89 0.93 7.43 6.77
CA ALA A 89 0.52 6.71 5.57
C ALA A 89 1.72 6.04 4.89
N TYR A 90 1.52 4.82 4.39
CA TYR A 90 2.56 4.00 3.78
C TYR A 90 2.14 3.44 2.42
N MET A 91 3.00 3.59 1.42
CA MET A 91 2.78 3.22 0.02
C MET A 91 3.64 2.00 -0.30
N PHE A 92 3.01 0.83 -0.41
CA PHE A 92 3.67 -0.42 -0.69
C PHE A 92 3.76 -0.64 -2.19
N ARG A 93 4.98 -0.74 -2.72
CA ARG A 93 5.27 -0.93 -4.16
C ARG A 93 5.85 -2.31 -4.44
N PRO A 94 5.08 -3.40 -4.22
CA PRO A 94 5.56 -4.73 -4.54
C PRO A 94 5.74 -4.88 -6.05
N GLY A 95 6.74 -5.68 -6.42
CA GLY A 95 6.95 -6.14 -7.79
C GLY A 95 6.14 -7.39 -8.06
N TYR A 96 6.81 -8.45 -8.53
CA TYR A 96 6.20 -9.78 -8.58
C TYR A 96 5.92 -10.27 -7.16
N ILE A 97 4.65 -10.57 -6.89
CA ILE A 97 4.22 -11.17 -5.62
C ILE A 97 4.08 -12.67 -5.83
N GLN A 98 4.94 -13.45 -5.16
CA GLN A 98 4.85 -14.90 -5.12
C GLN A 98 3.58 -15.31 -4.35
N PRO A 99 2.62 -16.01 -5.00
CA PRO A 99 1.39 -16.43 -4.34
C PRO A 99 1.65 -17.54 -3.30
N ILE A 100 0.78 -17.61 -2.29
CA ILE A 100 0.71 -18.71 -1.33
C ILE A 100 -0.05 -19.91 -1.90
N LYS A 101 0.22 -21.10 -1.36
CA LYS A 101 -0.53 -22.33 -1.69
C LYS A 101 -2.03 -22.12 -1.39
N GLY A 102 -2.89 -22.55 -2.31
CA GLY A 102 -4.35 -22.48 -2.16
C GLY A 102 -5.02 -21.21 -2.69
N LEU A 103 -4.26 -20.24 -3.23
CA LEU A 103 -4.84 -19.02 -3.81
C LEU A 103 -5.61 -19.34 -5.10
N LYS A 104 -6.94 -19.19 -5.07
CA LYS A 104 -7.86 -19.60 -6.16
C LYS A 104 -7.77 -18.71 -7.41
N ASN A 105 -7.47 -17.43 -7.24
CA ASN A 105 -7.45 -16.43 -8.32
C ASN A 105 -6.01 -16.06 -8.70
N THR A 106 -5.25 -17.02 -9.23
CA THR A 106 -3.89 -16.79 -9.75
C THR A 106 -3.85 -17.05 -11.25
N TYR A 107 -3.17 -16.20 -12.01
CA TYR A 107 -2.98 -16.47 -13.44
C TYR A 107 -2.09 -17.71 -13.60
N THR A 108 -2.40 -18.57 -14.58
CA THR A 108 -1.68 -19.83 -14.83
C THR A 108 -0.17 -19.65 -14.96
N ILE A 109 0.29 -18.53 -15.51
CA ILE A 109 1.71 -18.19 -15.63
C ILE A 109 2.43 -18.13 -14.27
N TYR A 110 1.74 -17.76 -13.18
CA TYR A 110 2.31 -17.73 -11.85
C TYR A 110 2.63 -19.14 -11.33
N LYS A 111 1.91 -20.18 -11.75
CA LYS A 111 2.20 -21.56 -11.36
C LYS A 111 3.56 -22.01 -11.89
N PHE A 112 3.91 -21.62 -13.11
CA PHE A 112 5.21 -21.92 -13.71
C PHE A 112 6.33 -21.09 -13.08
N LEU A 113 6.10 -19.78 -12.92
CA LEU A 113 7.09 -18.87 -12.30
C LEU A 113 7.39 -19.23 -10.84
N SER A 114 6.40 -19.79 -10.12
CA SER A 114 6.56 -20.19 -8.70
C SER A 114 7.70 -21.19 -8.50
N SER A 115 7.90 -22.14 -9.42
CA SER A 115 8.96 -23.13 -9.32
C SER A 115 10.37 -22.52 -9.39
N PHE A 116 10.51 -21.35 -10.03
CA PHE A 116 11.77 -20.63 -10.16
C PHE A 116 11.92 -19.49 -9.15
N TYR A 117 10.95 -19.32 -8.24
CA TYR A 117 10.98 -18.24 -7.27
C TYR A 117 12.27 -18.16 -6.44
N PRO A 118 12.85 -19.27 -5.91
CA PRO A 118 14.10 -19.20 -5.16
C PRO A 118 15.27 -18.61 -5.97
N ILE A 119 15.26 -18.83 -7.29
CA ILE A 119 16.26 -18.27 -8.20
C ILE A 119 16.01 -16.78 -8.41
N PHE A 120 14.76 -16.39 -8.67
CA PHE A 120 14.39 -14.98 -8.84
C PHE A 120 14.60 -14.16 -7.57
N GLU A 121 14.34 -14.74 -6.40
CA GLU A 121 14.60 -14.12 -5.12
C GLU A 121 16.08 -13.83 -4.93
N LYS A 122 16.95 -14.78 -5.28
CA LYS A 122 18.41 -14.62 -5.17
C LYS A 122 18.97 -13.62 -6.19
N LEU A 123 18.52 -13.67 -7.44
CA LEU A 123 19.09 -12.87 -8.53
C LEU A 123 18.44 -11.50 -8.68
N PHE A 124 17.16 -11.37 -8.35
CA PHE A 124 16.34 -10.17 -8.54
C PHE A 124 15.58 -9.77 -7.27
N PRO A 125 16.23 -9.69 -6.10
CA PRO A 125 15.56 -9.45 -4.81
C PRO A 125 14.84 -8.09 -4.72
N LYS A 126 15.16 -7.17 -5.63
CA LYS A 126 14.54 -5.83 -5.74
C LYS A 126 13.20 -5.85 -6.48
N TYR A 127 12.87 -6.93 -7.18
CA TYR A 127 11.71 -7.02 -8.07
C TYR A 127 10.70 -8.07 -7.65
N VAL A 128 11.02 -8.90 -6.66
CA VAL A 128 10.17 -10.00 -6.21
C VAL A 128 10.01 -9.96 -4.69
N ILE A 129 8.82 -10.33 -4.23
CA ILE A 129 8.45 -10.49 -2.82
C ILE A 129 7.45 -11.63 -2.70
N SER A 130 7.35 -12.27 -1.54
CA SER A 130 6.26 -13.19 -1.24
C SER A 130 5.04 -12.46 -0.69
N LEU A 131 3.86 -13.05 -0.89
CA LEU A 131 2.64 -12.53 -0.27
C LEU A 131 2.71 -12.58 1.27
N GLU A 132 3.45 -13.54 1.83
CA GLU A 132 3.68 -13.66 3.27
C GLU A 132 4.55 -12.52 3.80
N GLU A 133 5.68 -12.22 3.16
CA GLU A 133 6.53 -11.07 3.51
C GLU A 133 5.73 -9.77 3.41
N LEU A 134 4.95 -9.58 2.33
CA LEU A 134 4.11 -8.39 2.18
C LEU A 134 3.10 -8.26 3.34
N GLY A 135 2.42 -9.34 3.71
CA GLY A 135 1.46 -9.34 4.82
C GLY A 135 2.11 -9.06 6.18
N LYS A 136 3.23 -9.72 6.49
CA LYS A 136 4.00 -9.50 7.72
C LYS A 136 4.49 -8.07 7.83
N SER A 137 5.04 -7.54 6.73
CA SER A 137 5.50 -6.17 6.63
C SER A 137 4.38 -5.16 6.93
N MET A 138 3.19 -5.34 6.34
CA MET A 138 2.06 -4.45 6.62
C MET A 138 1.64 -4.46 8.10
N ILE A 139 1.66 -5.62 8.76
CA ILE A 139 1.38 -5.72 10.20
C ILE A 139 2.46 -4.98 10.99
N ASN A 140 3.73 -5.28 10.74
CA ASN A 140 4.85 -4.73 11.49
C ASN A 140 4.98 -3.21 11.33
N VAL A 141 4.78 -2.69 10.12
CA VAL A 141 4.79 -1.24 9.88
C VAL A 141 3.60 -0.55 10.57
N THR A 142 2.46 -1.25 10.72
CA THR A 142 1.32 -0.70 11.47
C THR A 142 1.63 -0.58 12.96
N LEU A 143 2.31 -1.58 13.52
CA LEU A 143 2.63 -1.65 14.95
C LEU A 143 3.80 -0.74 15.34
N ASN A 144 4.84 -0.71 14.51
CA ASN A 144 6.13 -0.11 14.86
C ASN A 144 6.45 1.17 14.06
N GLY A 145 5.68 1.46 13.00
CA GLY A 145 6.02 2.50 12.04
C GLY A 145 7.22 2.15 11.15
N TYR A 146 7.54 3.04 10.23
CA TYR A 146 8.76 2.98 9.44
C TYR A 146 9.16 4.39 8.97
N GLU A 147 10.47 4.64 8.84
CA GLU A 147 10.98 5.96 8.45
C GLU A 147 10.50 6.33 7.04
N LYS A 148 10.59 5.39 6.09
CA LYS A 148 10.17 5.62 4.71
C LYS A 148 8.67 5.45 4.58
N LYS A 149 8.04 6.38 3.85
CA LYS A 149 6.61 6.31 3.51
C LYS A 149 6.32 5.56 2.22
N VAL A 150 7.34 5.32 1.39
CA VAL A 150 7.25 4.48 0.19
C VAL A 150 8.16 3.28 0.39
N LEU A 151 7.58 2.07 0.33
CA LEU A 151 8.26 0.81 0.58
C LEU A 151 8.35 0.02 -0.73
N GLU A 152 9.56 -0.09 -1.27
CA GLU A 152 9.88 -1.00 -2.37
C GLU A 152 10.16 -2.42 -1.83
N ASN A 153 10.32 -3.41 -2.70
CA ASN A 153 10.48 -4.83 -2.28
C ASN A 153 11.55 -5.06 -1.21
N VAL A 154 12.65 -4.29 -1.23
CA VAL A 154 13.72 -4.38 -0.21
C VAL A 154 13.22 -3.93 1.16
N ASP A 155 12.52 -2.80 1.22
CA ASP A 155 11.96 -2.26 2.47
C ASP A 155 10.86 -3.18 3.03
N ILE A 156 10.02 -3.72 2.13
CA ILE A 156 8.98 -4.69 2.50
C ILE A 156 9.61 -5.92 3.16
N ARG A 157 10.69 -6.47 2.57
CA ARG A 157 11.39 -7.62 3.15
C ARG A 157 12.01 -7.31 4.52
N ILE A 158 12.66 -6.15 4.67
CA ILE A 158 13.27 -5.74 5.94
C ILE A 158 12.21 -5.62 7.04
N THR A 159 11.08 -4.97 6.73
CA THR A 159 10.01 -4.74 7.70
C THR A 159 9.21 -6.01 8.00
N ALA A 160 9.23 -7.03 7.14
CA ALA A 160 8.58 -8.32 7.38
C ALA A 160 9.22 -9.16 8.50
N THR A 161 10.45 -8.85 8.90
CA THR A 161 11.19 -9.59 9.94
C THR A 161 11.31 -8.85 11.27
N ASN A 162 10.83 -7.61 11.34
CA ASN A 162 10.88 -6.76 12.54
C ASN A 162 9.74 -7.02 13.52
#